data_AF-X6LLV9-F1
#
_entry.id   AF-X6LLV9-F1
#
_cell.length_a   1.000
_cell.length_b   1.000
_cell.length_c   1.000
_cell.angle_alpha   90.00
_cell.angle_beta   90.00
_cell.angle_gamma   90.00
#
_symmetry.space_group_name_H-M   'P 1'
#
loop_
_entity.id
_entity.type
_entity.pdbx_description
1 polymer ?
#
loop_
_entity_poly.entity_id
_entity_poly.type
_entity_poly.pdbx_seq_one_letter_code
_entity_poly.pdbx_strand_id
1 'polypeptide(L)'
;DFYDNQIPKLALNNNNNIDLQNKVMISLRSIGHLKIMGTLNGNEIEKLSFHHQKYLDIFENELYPDVKSRPTSISLKDIDNLIQSYVELNKESWMKGVKDIEKILFQKSNYIHSLSFWRQDNDNKNQMLLDFTFFSTTTTCFMLRYLMTYRREDLNQIFKNCPIQIFCGKSYSSRMETISGWTSQKNQIIQNELKKWKVQIRLQQDKKNLALWYLNEEDVELFFEKVPPGEDCLKLQ
;
A
#
# COMPACT_ATOMS: atom_id res chain seq x y z
N ASP A 1 -21.14 10.76 -1.41
CA ASP A 1 -22.25 11.54 -0.80
C ASP A 1 -21.83 12.95 -0.38
N PHE A 2 -20.95 13.15 0.61
CA PHE A 2 -20.52 14.52 0.97
C PHE A 2 -19.88 15.30 -0.20
N TYR A 3 -18.91 14.71 -0.92
CA TYR A 3 -18.26 15.38 -2.05
C TYR A 3 -19.17 15.55 -3.28
N ASP A 4 -20.01 14.56 -3.56
CA ASP A 4 -20.84 14.59 -4.78
C ASP A 4 -22.12 15.43 -4.58
N ASN A 5 -22.66 15.47 -3.36
CA ASN A 5 -23.97 16.04 -3.08
C ASN A 5 -23.95 17.23 -2.11
N GLN A 6 -23.01 17.30 -1.16
CA GLN A 6 -22.97 18.37 -0.16
C GLN A 6 -22.01 19.51 -0.56
N ILE A 7 -20.81 19.19 -1.06
CA ILE A 7 -19.84 20.19 -1.52
C ILE A 7 -20.40 21.09 -2.64
N PRO A 8 -21.08 20.57 -3.70
CA PRO A 8 -21.69 21.42 -4.71
C PRO A 8 -22.78 22.35 -4.14
N LYS A 9 -23.59 21.86 -3.18
CA LYS A 9 -24.60 22.68 -2.51
C LYS A 9 -23.96 23.80 -1.67
N LEU A 10 -22.86 23.50 -0.97
CA LEU A 10 -22.11 24.50 -0.19
C LEU A 10 -21.44 25.54 -1.09
N ALA A 11 -20.93 25.14 -2.26
CA ALA A 11 -20.36 26.04 -3.25
C ALA A 11 -21.42 26.98 -3.87
N LEU A 12 -22.67 26.54 -3.97
CA LEU A 12 -23.78 27.36 -4.45
C LEU A 12 -24.33 28.33 -3.38
N ASN A 13 -24.29 27.94 -2.09
CA ASN A 13 -24.92 28.69 -1.00
C ASN A 13 -24.01 29.72 -0.33
N ASN A 14 -22.69 29.51 -0.34
CA ASN A 14 -21.73 30.46 0.21
C ASN A 14 -21.06 31.18 -0.97
N ASN A 15 -20.98 32.52 -0.96
CA ASN A 15 -20.22 33.36 -1.92
C ASN A 15 -18.71 33.05 -1.98
N ASN A 16 -18.26 31.90 -1.47
CA ASN A 16 -16.93 31.37 -1.61
C ASN A 16 -16.85 30.58 -2.91
N ASN A 17 -16.03 31.06 -3.85
CA ASN A 17 -15.66 30.34 -5.07
C ASN A 17 -14.86 29.07 -4.73
N ILE A 18 -15.54 28.01 -4.26
CA ILE A 18 -14.93 26.69 -4.12
C ILE A 18 -14.67 26.16 -5.53
N ASP A 19 -13.41 26.20 -5.94
CA ASP A 19 -12.99 25.63 -7.21
C ASP A 19 -13.01 24.09 -7.13
N LEU A 20 -14.10 23.50 -7.62
CA LEU A 20 -14.26 22.04 -7.69
C LEU A 20 -13.31 21.38 -8.70
N GLN A 21 -12.73 22.17 -9.61
CA GLN A 21 -11.71 21.72 -10.56
C GLN A 21 -10.30 21.80 -9.97
N ASN A 22 -10.16 22.33 -8.75
CA ASN A 22 -8.90 22.32 -8.05
C ASN A 22 -8.46 20.87 -7.80
N LYS A 23 -7.20 20.55 -8.14
CA LYS A 23 -6.60 19.23 -7.97
C LYS A 23 -6.78 18.65 -6.55
N VAL A 24 -6.74 19.50 -5.53
CA VAL A 24 -6.97 19.09 -4.13
C VAL A 24 -8.40 18.57 -3.94
N MET A 25 -9.39 19.28 -4.47
CA MET A 25 -10.81 18.88 -4.38
C MET A 25 -11.07 17.57 -5.13
N ILE A 26 -10.52 17.45 -6.34
CA ILE A 26 -10.62 16.22 -7.14
C ILE A 26 -9.96 15.04 -6.39
N SER A 27 -8.77 15.26 -5.83
CA SER A 27 -8.04 14.24 -5.05
C SER A 27 -8.85 13.80 -3.84
N LEU A 28 -9.41 14.73 -3.08
CA LEU A 28 -10.27 14.42 -1.94
C LEU A 28 -11.52 13.62 -2.33
N ARG A 29 -12.14 13.92 -3.47
CA ARG A 29 -13.28 13.13 -3.99
C ARG A 29 -12.86 11.70 -4.32
N SER A 30 -11.73 11.49 -5.01
CA SER A 30 -11.22 10.14 -5.26
C SER A 30 -10.92 9.39 -3.95
N ILE A 31 -10.31 10.06 -2.98
CA ILE A 31 -10.02 9.48 -1.66
C ILE A 31 -11.33 9.10 -0.95
N GLY A 32 -12.40 9.87 -1.11
CA GLY A 32 -13.72 9.54 -0.59
C GLY A 32 -14.21 8.17 -1.05
N HIS A 33 -14.13 7.87 -2.36
CA HIS A 33 -14.49 6.55 -2.88
C HIS A 33 -13.57 5.44 -2.35
N LEU A 34 -12.26 5.68 -2.31
CA LEU A 34 -11.30 4.73 -1.76
C LEU A 34 -11.59 4.40 -0.28
N LYS A 35 -11.97 5.41 0.53
CA LYS A 35 -12.35 5.20 1.93
C LYS A 35 -13.64 4.41 2.07
N ILE A 36 -14.64 4.65 1.21
CA ILE A 36 -15.86 3.84 1.20
C ILE A 36 -15.52 2.38 0.90
N MET A 37 -14.69 2.12 -0.11
CA MET A 37 -14.25 0.75 -0.42
C MET A 37 -13.63 0.06 0.79
N GLY A 38 -12.77 0.76 1.54
CA GLY A 38 -12.17 0.24 2.77
C GLY A 38 -13.17 -0.11 3.87
N THR A 39 -14.34 0.52 3.90
CA THR A 39 -15.40 0.23 4.89
C THR A 39 -16.40 -0.85 4.47
N LEU A 40 -16.49 -1.14 3.17
CA LEU A 40 -17.39 -2.17 2.65
C LEU A 40 -16.91 -3.57 3.02
N ASN A 41 -17.83 -4.52 3.15
CA ASN A 41 -17.47 -5.93 3.23
C ASN A 41 -17.09 -6.44 1.84
N GLY A 42 -16.22 -7.45 1.77
CA GLY A 42 -15.77 -7.95 0.48
C GLY A 42 -16.82 -8.74 -0.31
N ASN A 43 -17.90 -9.19 0.35
CA ASN A 43 -19.08 -9.74 -0.30
C ASN A 43 -19.96 -8.68 -0.99
N GLU A 44 -19.73 -7.38 -0.76
CA GLU A 44 -20.43 -6.27 -1.41
C GLU A 44 -19.79 -5.92 -2.78
N ILE A 45 -19.60 -6.94 -3.62
CA ILE A 45 -18.82 -6.86 -4.87
C ILE A 45 -19.33 -5.75 -5.80
N GLU A 46 -20.65 -5.59 -5.94
CA GLU A 46 -21.23 -4.54 -6.79
C GLU A 46 -20.88 -3.14 -6.29
N LYS A 47 -20.95 -2.90 -4.98
CA LYS A 47 -20.61 -1.61 -4.38
C LYS A 47 -19.11 -1.33 -4.46
N LEU A 48 -18.28 -2.36 -4.23
CA LEU A 48 -16.83 -2.27 -4.40
C LEU A 48 -16.48 -1.89 -5.85
N SER A 49 -17.07 -2.59 -6.82
CA SER A 49 -16.86 -2.34 -8.24
C SER A 49 -17.31 -0.93 -8.64
N PHE A 50 -18.47 -0.49 -8.15
CA PHE A 50 -18.97 0.87 -8.38
C PHE A 50 -17.99 1.93 -7.87
N HIS A 51 -17.54 1.83 -6.62
CA HIS A 51 -16.62 2.82 -6.05
C HIS A 51 -15.22 2.74 -6.65
N HIS A 52 -14.75 1.55 -7.02
CA HIS A 52 -13.51 1.39 -7.76
C HIS A 52 -13.57 2.08 -9.12
N GLN A 53 -14.65 1.87 -9.89
CA GLN A 53 -14.82 2.54 -11.18
C GLN A 53 -14.87 4.06 -11.01
N LYS A 54 -15.59 4.57 -9.99
CA LYS A 54 -15.61 6.01 -9.70
C LYS A 54 -14.23 6.54 -9.31
N TYR A 55 -13.44 5.78 -8.56
CA TYR A 55 -12.06 6.14 -8.26
C TYR A 55 -11.22 6.24 -9.54
N LEU A 56 -11.27 5.23 -10.41
CA LEU A 56 -10.51 5.22 -11.67
C LEU A 56 -10.95 6.33 -12.62
N ASP A 57 -12.26 6.58 -12.74
CA ASP A 57 -12.79 7.65 -13.58
C ASP A 57 -12.23 9.01 -13.15
N ILE A 58 -12.21 9.29 -11.85
CA ILE A 58 -11.64 10.55 -11.32
C ILE A 58 -10.12 10.57 -11.52
N PHE A 59 -9.44 9.46 -11.26
CA PHE A 59 -7.98 9.38 -11.38
C PHE A 59 -7.51 9.63 -12.82
N GLU A 60 -8.08 8.92 -13.78
CA GLU A 60 -7.63 8.92 -15.17
C GLU A 60 -8.22 10.04 -16.03
N ASN A 61 -9.40 10.58 -15.68
CA ASN A 61 -10.03 11.64 -16.48
C ASN A 61 -9.87 13.03 -15.87
N GLU A 62 -9.66 13.15 -14.56
CA GLU A 62 -9.70 14.44 -13.87
C GLU A 62 -8.36 14.78 -13.19
N LEU A 63 -7.77 13.83 -12.43
CA LEU A 63 -6.46 14.06 -11.80
C LEU A 63 -5.31 14.00 -12.80
N TYR A 64 -5.37 13.04 -13.71
CA TYR A 64 -4.30 12.73 -14.66
C TYR A 64 -4.84 12.45 -16.06
N PRO A 65 -5.59 13.38 -16.70
CA PRO A 65 -6.23 13.16 -18.01
C PRO A 65 -5.26 12.72 -19.12
N ASP A 66 -4.01 13.14 -19.03
CA ASP A 66 -2.97 12.85 -20.03
C ASP A 66 -2.51 11.39 -20.04
N VAL A 67 -2.78 10.60 -19.00
CA VAL A 67 -2.34 9.18 -18.92
C VAL A 67 -2.95 8.31 -20.02
N LYS A 68 -4.03 8.75 -20.66
CA LYS A 68 -4.65 8.02 -21.77
C LYS A 68 -3.92 8.20 -23.09
N SER A 69 -3.18 9.30 -23.26
CA SER A 69 -2.54 9.67 -24.52
C SER A 69 -1.02 9.65 -24.47
N ARG A 70 -0.42 9.88 -23.29
CA ARG A 70 1.04 9.97 -23.14
C ARG A 70 1.53 9.58 -21.75
N PRO A 71 2.81 9.18 -21.62
CA PRO A 71 3.46 9.01 -20.34
C PRO A 71 3.33 10.28 -19.48
N THR A 72 2.83 10.13 -18.27
CA THR A 72 2.46 11.23 -17.36
C THR A 72 3.02 10.94 -15.97
N SER A 73 3.66 11.95 -15.36
CA SER A 73 4.22 11.84 -14.02
C SER A 73 3.12 11.84 -12.97
N ILE A 74 3.11 10.80 -12.13
CA ILE A 74 2.14 10.61 -11.05
C ILE A 74 2.85 10.74 -9.70
N SER A 75 2.22 11.43 -8.76
CA SER A 75 2.77 11.54 -7.41
C SER A 75 2.85 10.18 -6.72
N LEU A 76 3.85 9.97 -5.86
CA LEU A 76 3.99 8.73 -5.08
C LEU A 76 2.72 8.41 -4.28
N LYS A 77 2.08 9.45 -3.73
CA LYS A 77 0.87 9.29 -2.94
C LYS A 77 -0.31 8.84 -3.77
N ASP A 78 -0.44 9.36 -4.99
CA ASP A 78 -1.53 8.98 -5.89
C ASP A 78 -1.32 7.59 -6.49
N ILE A 79 -0.08 7.17 -6.76
CA ILE A 79 0.21 5.78 -7.13
C ILE A 79 -0.12 4.82 -5.97
N ASP A 80 0.26 5.15 -4.74
CA ASP A 80 -0.12 4.34 -3.57
C ASP A 80 -1.64 4.23 -3.44
N ASN A 81 -2.39 5.32 -3.64
CA ASN A 81 -3.85 5.29 -3.62
C ASN A 81 -4.42 4.43 -4.77
N LEU A 82 -3.81 4.48 -5.96
CA LEU A 82 -4.22 3.66 -7.11
C LEU A 82 -4.02 2.18 -6.80
N ILE A 83 -2.84 1.79 -6.29
CA ILE A 83 -2.57 0.41 -5.86
C ILE A 83 -3.57 0.01 -4.76
N GLN A 84 -3.78 0.87 -3.77
CA GLN A 84 -4.73 0.60 -2.69
C GLN A 84 -6.14 0.34 -3.23
N SER A 85 -6.59 1.06 -4.26
CA SER A 85 -7.91 0.83 -4.86
C SER A 85 -8.08 -0.59 -5.41
N TYR A 86 -7.04 -1.15 -6.04
CA TYR A 86 -7.04 -2.53 -6.52
C TYR A 86 -6.92 -3.55 -5.38
N VAL A 87 -6.18 -3.23 -4.31
CA VAL A 87 -6.12 -4.08 -3.11
C VAL A 87 -7.50 -4.18 -2.46
N GLU A 88 -8.19 -3.05 -2.28
CA GLU A 88 -9.52 -3.00 -1.66
C GLU A 88 -10.58 -3.69 -2.52
N LEU A 89 -10.50 -3.56 -3.86
CA LEU A 89 -11.37 -4.29 -4.80
C LEU A 89 -11.25 -5.81 -4.62
N ASN A 90 -10.04 -6.29 -4.35
CA ASN A 90 -9.72 -7.72 -4.31
C ASN A 90 -9.53 -8.26 -2.88
N LYS A 91 -10.03 -7.59 -1.84
CA LYS A 91 -9.68 -7.93 -0.45
C LYS A 91 -10.10 -9.33 0.04
N GLU A 92 -11.13 -9.93 -0.55
CA GLU A 92 -11.52 -11.33 -0.28
C GLU A 92 -10.60 -12.35 -0.94
N SER A 93 -9.89 -11.95 -1.99
CA SER A 93 -9.03 -12.83 -2.78
C SER A 93 -7.88 -12.02 -3.33
N TRP A 94 -6.95 -11.67 -2.44
CA TRP A 94 -5.88 -10.71 -2.72
C TRP A 94 -5.05 -11.10 -3.95
N MET A 95 -4.90 -12.40 -4.21
CA MET A 95 -4.17 -12.94 -5.36
C MET A 95 -4.77 -12.50 -6.70
N LYS A 96 -6.09 -12.24 -6.78
CA LYS A 96 -6.73 -11.75 -8.00
C LYS A 96 -6.21 -10.37 -8.41
N GLY A 97 -5.84 -9.53 -7.44
CA GLY A 97 -5.31 -8.19 -7.67
C GLY A 97 -3.84 -8.13 -8.06
N VAL A 98 -3.10 -9.25 -8.01
CA VAL A 98 -1.65 -9.27 -8.27
C VAL A 98 -1.32 -8.75 -9.67
N LYS A 99 -2.01 -9.24 -10.70
CA LYS A 99 -1.73 -8.84 -12.09
C LYS A 99 -1.97 -7.36 -12.33
N ASP A 100 -3.02 -6.80 -11.74
CA ASP A 100 -3.33 -5.37 -11.90
C ASP A 100 -2.27 -4.49 -11.21
N ILE A 101 -1.80 -4.91 -10.03
CA ILE A 101 -0.78 -4.18 -9.28
C ILE A 101 0.60 -4.29 -9.95
N GLU A 102 0.95 -5.47 -10.48
CA GLU A 102 2.16 -5.62 -11.29
C GLU A 102 2.12 -4.76 -12.56
N LYS A 103 0.93 -4.61 -13.17
CA LYS A 103 0.74 -3.72 -14.32
C LYS A 103 1.00 -2.26 -13.97
N ILE A 104 0.59 -1.82 -12.77
CA ILE A 104 0.89 -0.47 -12.28
C ILE A 104 2.39 -0.31 -12.03
N LEU A 105 3.02 -1.26 -11.32
CA LEU A 105 4.38 -1.14 -10.82
C LEU A 105 5.47 -1.37 -11.87
N PHE A 106 5.27 -2.31 -12.79
CA PHE A 106 6.35 -2.86 -13.63
C PHE A 106 6.07 -2.84 -15.12
N GLN A 107 4.80 -2.92 -15.53
CA GLN A 107 4.48 -2.88 -16.95
C GLN A 107 4.58 -1.46 -17.49
N LYS A 108 4.88 -1.35 -18.78
CA LYS A 108 4.90 -0.08 -19.50
C LYS A 108 3.49 0.49 -19.58
N SER A 109 3.07 1.16 -18.53
CA SER A 109 1.89 2.02 -18.49
C SER A 109 2.30 3.44 -18.87
N ASN A 110 1.31 4.30 -19.06
CA ASN A 110 1.54 5.74 -19.15
C ASN A 110 1.75 6.38 -17.77
N TYR A 111 1.86 5.60 -16.70
CA TYR A 111 2.13 6.09 -15.35
C TYR A 111 3.64 6.14 -15.13
N ILE A 112 4.23 7.35 -15.19
CA ILE A 112 5.62 7.56 -14.79
C ILE A 112 5.63 7.80 -13.28
N HIS A 113 6.30 6.92 -12.53
CA HIS A 113 6.47 7.09 -11.09
C HIS A 113 7.81 6.55 -10.59
N SER A 114 8.25 7.04 -9.43
CA SER A 114 9.47 6.57 -8.75
C SER A 114 9.17 5.70 -7.53
N LEU A 115 7.95 5.16 -7.41
CA LEU A 115 7.59 4.30 -6.28
C LEU A 115 8.45 3.03 -6.30
N SER A 116 9.19 2.82 -5.23
CA SER A 116 10.04 1.66 -5.01
C SER A 116 9.83 1.16 -3.59
N PHE A 117 9.82 -0.15 -3.42
CA PHE A 117 9.90 -0.81 -2.12
C PHE A 117 11.33 -1.24 -1.77
N TRP A 118 12.29 -1.07 -2.69
CA TRP A 118 13.70 -1.28 -2.43
C TRP A 118 14.38 0.03 -2.07
N ARG A 119 15.17 0.02 -0.99
CA ARG A 119 16.01 1.14 -0.60
C ARG A 119 17.35 0.65 -0.08
N GLN A 120 18.39 1.40 -0.41
CA GLN A 120 19.71 1.26 0.19
C GLN A 120 19.69 1.89 1.58
N ASP A 121 20.19 1.20 2.59
CA ASP A 121 20.28 1.72 3.95
C ASP A 121 21.20 2.96 3.98
N ASN A 122 20.74 4.00 4.67
CA ASN A 122 21.49 5.25 4.82
C ASN A 122 22.76 5.04 5.67
N ASP A 123 22.66 4.19 6.70
CA ASP A 123 23.75 3.95 7.64
C ASP A 123 24.72 2.90 7.10
N ASN A 124 24.20 1.93 6.34
CA ASN A 124 25.00 0.90 5.66
C ASN A 124 24.67 0.83 4.17
N LYS A 125 25.40 1.59 3.34
CA LYS A 125 25.18 1.61 1.89
C LYS A 125 25.34 0.23 1.22
N ASN A 126 25.96 -0.76 1.85
CA ASN A 126 26.07 -2.09 1.25
C ASN A 126 24.82 -2.95 1.50
N GLN A 127 23.84 -2.44 2.23
CA GLN A 127 22.65 -3.16 2.65
C GLN A 127 21.41 -2.60 1.98
N MET A 128 20.56 -3.51 1.51
CA MET A 128 19.23 -3.20 0.98
C MET A 128 18.19 -3.53 2.04
N LEU A 129 17.12 -2.75 2.08
CA LEU A 129 15.96 -2.97 2.93
C LEU A 129 14.66 -2.75 2.15
N LEU A 130 13.56 -3.25 2.70
CA LEU A 130 12.22 -2.97 2.23
C LEU A 130 11.74 -1.64 2.80
N ASP A 131 11.58 -0.62 1.95
CA ASP A 131 11.07 0.70 2.36
C ASP A 131 9.59 0.83 2.03
N PHE A 132 8.78 0.86 3.09
CA PHE A 132 7.34 1.05 3.02
C PHE A 132 6.88 2.45 3.42
N THR A 133 7.76 3.44 3.52
CA THR A 133 7.43 4.81 3.98
C THR A 133 6.28 5.45 3.21
N PHE A 134 6.25 5.29 1.88
CA PHE A 134 5.25 5.93 1.02
C PHE A 134 3.97 5.12 0.81
N PHE A 135 3.94 3.88 1.29
CA PHE A 135 2.80 2.99 1.13
C PHE A 135 1.78 3.20 2.24
N SER A 136 0.49 3.13 1.92
CA SER A 136 -0.55 2.98 2.93
C SER A 136 -0.36 1.68 3.71
N THR A 137 -0.99 1.55 4.87
CA THR A 137 -0.92 0.28 5.62
C THR A 137 -1.52 -0.89 4.84
N THR A 138 -2.66 -0.67 4.17
CA THR A 138 -3.29 -1.68 3.29
C THR A 138 -2.33 -2.12 2.20
N THR A 139 -1.70 -1.15 1.52
CA THR A 139 -0.75 -1.44 0.45
C THR A 139 0.49 -2.15 0.99
N THR A 140 1.00 -1.77 2.16
CA THR A 140 2.14 -2.45 2.79
C THR A 140 1.85 -3.90 3.11
N CYS A 141 0.68 -4.21 3.67
CA CYS A 141 0.28 -5.59 3.91
C CYS A 141 0.23 -6.39 2.61
N PHE A 142 -0.35 -5.81 1.55
CA PHE A 142 -0.37 -6.44 0.23
C PHE A 142 1.05 -6.67 -0.32
N MET A 143 1.90 -5.63 -0.32
CA MET A 143 3.28 -5.73 -0.82
C MET A 143 4.07 -6.78 -0.07
N LEU A 144 3.88 -6.90 1.25
CA LEU A 144 4.54 -7.93 2.04
C LEU A 144 4.09 -9.34 1.63
N ARG A 145 2.78 -9.57 1.43
CA ARG A 145 2.26 -10.84 0.88
C ARG A 145 2.85 -11.12 -0.50
N TYR A 146 2.82 -10.12 -1.38
CA TYR A 146 3.32 -10.22 -2.75
C TYR A 146 4.80 -10.60 -2.78
N LEU A 147 5.65 -9.87 -2.06
CA LEU A 147 7.09 -10.12 -2.05
C LEU A 147 7.40 -11.50 -1.48
N MET A 148 6.80 -11.84 -0.35
CA MET A 148 7.00 -13.14 0.30
C MET A 148 6.42 -14.30 -0.49
N THR A 149 5.51 -14.09 -1.44
CA THR A 149 4.86 -15.17 -2.20
C THR A 149 5.41 -15.33 -3.61
N TYR A 150 5.63 -14.22 -4.31
CA TYR A 150 5.97 -14.16 -5.73
C TYR A 150 7.40 -13.70 -6.03
N ARG A 151 8.08 -13.07 -5.06
CA ARG A 151 9.44 -12.49 -5.25
C ARG A 151 10.44 -13.05 -4.25
N ARG A 152 10.30 -14.33 -3.91
CA ARG A 152 11.13 -15.02 -2.90
C ARG A 152 12.57 -15.17 -3.34
N GLU A 153 12.78 -15.48 -4.61
CA GLU A 153 14.10 -15.60 -5.20
C GLU A 153 14.84 -14.26 -5.14
N ASP A 154 14.15 -13.15 -5.43
CA ASP A 154 14.72 -11.81 -5.30
C ASP A 154 15.07 -11.48 -3.85
N LEU A 155 14.17 -11.80 -2.91
CA LEU A 155 14.45 -11.62 -1.48
C LEU A 155 15.70 -12.42 -1.06
N ASN A 156 15.80 -13.69 -1.46
CA ASN A 156 16.95 -14.54 -1.16
C ASN A 156 18.24 -14.01 -1.78
N GLN A 157 18.19 -13.51 -3.02
CA GLN A 157 19.36 -12.93 -3.69
C GLN A 157 19.82 -11.63 -3.04
N ILE A 158 18.89 -10.76 -2.67
CA ILE A 158 19.18 -9.44 -2.11
C ILE A 158 19.68 -9.55 -0.67
N PHE A 159 19.00 -10.35 0.15
CA PHE A 159 19.33 -10.50 1.57
C PHE A 159 20.35 -11.60 1.83
N LYS A 160 20.62 -12.52 0.88
CA LYS A 160 21.62 -13.59 1.00
C LYS A 160 21.50 -14.38 2.31
N ASN A 161 20.28 -14.79 2.65
CA ASN A 161 19.92 -15.45 3.91
C ASN A 161 20.14 -14.59 5.17
N CYS A 162 20.34 -13.28 5.04
CA CYS A 162 20.23 -12.38 6.19
C CYS A 162 18.76 -12.04 6.46
N PRO A 163 18.42 -11.58 7.68
CA PRO A 163 17.06 -11.16 8.01
C PRO A 163 16.53 -10.10 7.04
N ILE A 164 15.32 -10.31 6.54
CA ILE A 164 14.62 -9.34 5.69
C ILE A 164 14.26 -8.12 6.53
N GLN A 165 14.88 -6.98 6.23
CA GLN A 165 14.66 -5.72 6.94
C GLN A 165 13.54 -4.90 6.31
N ILE A 166 12.74 -4.27 7.17
CA ILE A 166 11.58 -3.44 6.85
C ILE A 166 11.73 -2.07 7.53
N PHE A 167 11.56 -1.02 6.75
CA PHE A 167 11.50 0.37 7.19
C PHE A 167 10.12 0.94 6.83
N CYS A 168 9.35 1.37 7.84
CA CYS A 168 8.01 1.90 7.62
C CYS A 168 7.92 3.44 7.67
N GLY A 169 9.06 4.12 7.78
CA GLY A 169 9.12 5.57 7.99
C GLY A 169 8.66 5.99 9.38
N LYS A 170 8.78 7.30 9.65
CA LYS A 170 8.22 7.94 10.83
C LYS A 170 6.78 8.35 10.52
N SER A 171 5.80 7.83 11.26
CA SER A 171 4.43 8.35 11.21
C SER A 171 4.42 9.83 11.65
N TYR A 172 3.48 10.65 11.17
CA TYR A 172 3.31 12.02 11.69
C TYR A 172 3.05 12.06 13.21
N SER A 173 2.66 10.94 13.82
CA SER A 173 2.58 10.71 15.27
C SER A 173 3.95 10.62 15.97
N SER A 174 5.06 10.51 15.22
CA SER A 174 6.40 10.32 15.79
C SER A 174 6.98 11.54 16.48
N ARG A 175 6.31 12.70 16.39
CA ARG A 175 6.65 13.84 17.27
C ARG A 175 6.21 13.60 18.72
N MET A 176 5.30 12.64 18.98
CA MET A 176 4.91 12.21 20.34
C MET A 176 5.55 10.87 20.76
N GLU A 177 6.24 10.15 19.86
CA GLU A 177 6.78 8.80 20.09
C GLU A 177 8.06 8.77 20.97
N THR A 178 8.58 9.91 21.41
CA THR A 178 9.79 9.98 22.26
C THR A 178 9.59 9.57 23.72
N ILE A 179 8.36 9.28 24.17
CA ILE A 179 8.07 9.16 25.61
C ILE A 179 7.78 7.73 26.09
N SER A 180 7.42 6.76 25.24
CA SER A 180 6.94 5.47 25.79
C SER A 180 6.93 4.27 24.84
N GLY A 181 8.06 3.89 24.21
CA GLY A 181 8.20 2.55 23.59
C GLY A 181 7.06 2.10 22.65
N TRP A 182 6.32 3.04 22.06
CA TRP A 182 5.10 2.76 21.31
C TRP A 182 5.47 2.41 19.87
N THR A 183 5.11 1.19 19.46
CA THR A 183 5.20 0.72 18.09
C THR A 183 4.34 1.60 17.18
N SER A 184 4.86 2.03 16.02
CA SER A 184 4.03 2.78 15.05
C SER A 184 2.76 1.98 14.72
N GLN A 185 1.63 2.67 14.54
CA GLN A 185 0.34 2.02 14.21
C GLN A 185 0.48 1.09 13.00
N LYS A 186 1.33 1.46 12.05
CA LYS A 186 1.65 0.68 10.86
C LYS A 186 2.38 -0.63 11.19
N ASN A 187 3.40 -0.59 12.06
CA ASN A 187 4.12 -1.79 12.49
C ASN A 187 3.23 -2.76 13.26
N GLN A 188 2.32 -2.25 14.11
CA GLN A 188 1.34 -3.10 14.79
C GLN A 188 0.41 -3.81 13.80
N ILE A 189 0.00 -3.12 12.74
CA ILE A 189 -0.84 -3.72 11.70
C ILE A 189 -0.06 -4.76 10.90
N ILE A 190 1.23 -4.53 10.58
CA ILE A 190 2.10 -5.52 9.95
C ILE A 190 2.24 -6.77 10.84
N GLN A 191 2.47 -6.59 12.14
CA GLN A 191 2.52 -7.72 13.09
C GLN A 191 1.21 -8.51 13.10
N ASN A 192 0.07 -7.83 13.13
CA ASN A 192 -1.24 -8.47 13.09
C ASN A 192 -1.50 -9.18 11.77
N GLU A 193 -0.98 -8.63 10.66
CA GLU A 193 -1.05 -9.26 9.35
C GLU A 193 -0.25 -10.56 9.28
N LEU A 194 1.01 -10.56 9.73
CA LEU A 194 1.87 -11.74 9.73
C LEU A 194 1.32 -12.91 10.57
N LYS A 195 0.48 -12.63 11.59
CA LYS A 195 -0.20 -13.66 12.38
C LYS A 195 -1.28 -14.42 11.60
N LYS A 196 -1.84 -13.81 10.54
CA LYS A 196 -2.89 -14.41 9.69
C LYS A 196 -2.32 -15.40 8.68
N TRP A 197 -1.01 -15.43 8.50
CA TRP A 197 -0.35 -16.25 7.48
C TRP A 197 -0.31 -17.72 7.92
N LYS A 198 -0.22 -18.63 6.94
CA LYS A 198 -0.13 -20.09 7.15
C LYS A 198 1.02 -20.45 8.08
N VAL A 199 2.18 -19.83 7.88
CA VAL A 199 3.29 -19.79 8.84
C VAL A 199 3.35 -18.39 9.43
N GLN A 200 3.19 -18.30 10.75
CA GLN A 200 3.27 -17.02 11.46
C GLN A 200 4.73 -16.55 11.52
N ILE A 201 4.97 -15.31 11.13
CA ILE A 201 6.30 -14.69 11.17
C ILE A 201 6.35 -13.62 12.25
N ARG A 202 7.33 -13.71 13.15
CA ARG A 202 7.60 -12.70 14.16
C ARG A 202 8.29 -11.50 13.52
N LEU A 203 7.75 -10.31 13.76
CA LEU A 203 8.40 -9.04 13.42
C LEU A 203 9.18 -8.55 14.63
N GLN A 204 10.49 -8.41 14.49
CA GLN A 204 11.41 -8.04 15.55
C GLN A 204 11.97 -6.64 15.29
N GLN A 205 12.06 -5.80 16.33
CA GLN A 205 12.66 -4.46 16.22
C GLN A 205 14.17 -4.56 16.38
N ASP A 206 14.92 -3.80 15.59
CA ASP A 206 16.36 -3.70 15.77
C ASP A 206 16.70 -2.96 17.08
N LYS A 207 17.63 -3.51 17.86
CA LYS A 207 18.00 -2.98 19.19
C LYS A 207 18.86 -1.71 19.10
N LYS A 208 19.55 -1.51 17.99
CA LYS A 208 20.45 -0.36 17.74
C LYS A 208 19.75 0.74 16.94
N ASN A 209 18.89 0.36 16.00
CA ASN A 209 18.11 1.28 15.17
C ASN A 209 16.61 0.99 15.31
N LEU A 210 15.94 1.72 16.22
CA LEU A 210 14.50 1.54 16.50
C LEU A 210 13.59 1.81 15.30
N ALA A 211 14.07 2.45 14.23
CA ALA A 211 13.30 2.66 13.01
C ALA A 211 13.29 1.41 12.09
N LEU A 212 14.21 0.47 12.31
CA LEU A 212 14.33 -0.77 11.56
C LEU A 212 13.64 -1.93 12.28
N TRP A 213 12.98 -2.74 11.47
CA TRP A 213 12.34 -3.98 11.88
C TRP A 213 12.81 -5.08 10.95
N TYR A 214 12.80 -6.32 11.41
CA TYR A 214 13.14 -7.46 10.58
C TYR A 214 12.17 -8.61 10.80
N LEU A 215 11.97 -9.38 9.74
CA LEU A 215 11.28 -10.65 9.82
C LEU A 215 12.23 -11.66 10.49
N ASN A 216 11.73 -12.43 11.45
CA ASN A 216 12.51 -13.48 12.08
C ASN A 216 12.93 -14.53 11.03
N GLU A 217 14.21 -14.86 11.03
CA GLU A 217 14.85 -15.69 9.99
C GLU A 217 14.30 -17.13 9.98
N GLU A 218 14.25 -17.78 11.15
CA GLU A 218 13.71 -19.14 11.30
C GLU A 218 12.24 -19.22 10.81
N ASP A 219 11.43 -18.21 11.13
CA ASP A 219 10.04 -18.18 10.70
C ASP A 219 9.91 -17.97 9.18
N VAL A 220 10.81 -17.18 8.57
CA VAL A 220 10.87 -16.95 7.11
C VAL A 220 11.31 -18.21 6.37
N GLU A 221 12.34 -18.90 6.86
CA GLU A 221 12.79 -20.17 6.31
C GLU A 221 11.66 -21.21 6.35
N LEU A 222 11.01 -21.36 7.51
CA LEU A 222 9.86 -22.24 7.67
C LEU A 222 8.71 -21.85 6.72
N PHE A 223 8.47 -20.54 6.52
CA PHE A 223 7.46 -20.07 5.57
C PHE A 223 7.80 -20.49 4.14
N PHE A 224 9.05 -20.34 3.69
CA PHE A 224 9.49 -20.76 2.35
C PHE A 224 9.45 -22.28 2.17
N GLU A 225 9.67 -23.05 3.23
CA GLU A 225 9.53 -24.51 3.20
C GLU A 225 8.07 -24.95 3.09
N LYS A 226 7.16 -24.33 3.85
CA LYS A 226 5.77 -24.81 4.01
C LYS A 226 4.77 -24.23 3.02
N VAL A 227 4.97 -23.00 2.56
CA VAL A 227 4.04 -22.34 1.63
C VAL A 227 4.67 -22.39 0.24
N PRO A 228 4.13 -23.08 -0.77
CA PRO A 228 4.75 -23.09 -2.09
C PRO A 228 4.80 -21.69 -2.74
N PRO A 229 5.76 -21.40 -3.65
CA PRO A 229 5.79 -20.15 -4.39
C PRO A 229 4.51 -19.94 -5.21
N GLY A 230 4.01 -18.70 -5.23
CA GLY A 230 2.78 -18.35 -5.96
C GLY A 230 1.47 -18.86 -5.34
N GLU A 231 1.51 -19.58 -4.22
CA GLU A 231 0.31 -20.04 -3.48
C GLU A 231 -0.12 -19.03 -2.41
N ASP A 232 -1.41 -19.04 -2.04
CA ASP A 232 -1.92 -18.12 -1.02
C ASP A 232 -1.16 -18.31 0.31
N CYS A 233 -0.66 -17.22 0.87
CA CYS A 233 0.07 -17.21 2.13
C CYS A 233 -0.85 -17.14 3.36
N LEU A 234 -2.15 -16.88 3.19
CA LEU A 234 -3.11 -16.72 4.28
C LEU A 234 -3.68 -18.07 4.74
N LYS A 235 -4.00 -18.17 6.04
CA LYS A 235 -4.79 -19.29 6.58
C LYS A 235 -6.17 -19.30 5.88
N LEU A 236 -6.67 -20.49 5.54
CA LEU A 236 -8.07 -20.62 5.12
C LEU A 236 -8.95 -20.09 6.25
N GLN A 237 -9.79 -19.11 5.92
CA GLN A 237 -10.83 -18.59 6.82
C GLN A 237 -12.06 -19.47 6.78
#